data_AF-A0A937FTH8-F1
#
_entry.id   AF-A0A937FTH8-F1
#
_cell.length_a   1.000
_cell.length_b   1.000
_cell.length_c   1.000
_cell.angle_alpha   90.00
_cell.angle_beta   90.00
_cell.angle_gamma   90.00
#
_symmetry.space_group_name_H-M   'P 1'
#
loop_
_entity.id
_entity.type
_entity.pdbx_description
1 polymer ?
#
loop_
_entity_poly.entity_id
_entity_poly.type
_entity_poly.pdbx_seq_one_letter_code
_entity_poly.pdbx_strand_id
1 'polypeptide(L)'
;MEANCIPSGSFLDRVTQENCQEVFDKSVASNMNMLRVWRVGIHENDEFYDLSGIHGILTWQDFMFACSMYPRDEAFLKNAEKEDWGLMNSVIL
;
A
#
# COMPACT_ATOMS: atom_id res chain seq x y z
N MET A 1 15.18 -0.02 10.01
CA MET A 1 14.70 -1.41 10.17
C MET A 1 13.36 -1.44 9.47
N GLU A 2 13.19 -2.33 8.49
CA GLU A 2 12.08 -2.25 7.51
C GLU A 2 11.22 -3.51 7.59
N ALA A 3 9.91 -3.36 7.39
CA ALA A 3 8.99 -4.48 7.30
C ALA A 3 8.09 -4.37 6.08
N ASN A 4 7.69 -5.53 5.53
CA ASN A 4 6.70 -5.59 4.47
C ASN A 4 5.31 -5.71 5.11
N CYS A 5 4.45 -4.75 4.82
CA CYS A 5 3.05 -4.76 5.21
C CYS A 5 2.27 -5.63 4.21
N ILE A 6 1.57 -6.63 4.73
CA ILE A 6 0.62 -7.47 3.98
C ILE A 6 -0.79 -7.17 4.48
N PRO A 7 -1.83 -7.36 3.65
CA PRO A 7 -3.20 -7.10 4.07
C PRO A 7 -3.56 -7.87 5.34
N SER A 8 -4.23 -7.21 6.28
CA SER A 8 -4.64 -7.77 7.57
C SER A 8 -5.72 -8.87 7.45
N GLY A 9 -6.14 -9.24 6.24
CA GLY A 9 -7.05 -10.35 5.97
C GLY A 9 -7.25 -10.65 4.49
N SER A 10 -7.77 -11.84 4.18
CA SER A 10 -8.15 -12.23 2.81
C SER A 10 -9.40 -11.51 2.28
N PHE A 11 -10.19 -10.94 3.18
CA PHE A 11 -11.44 -10.22 2.91
C PHE A 11 -11.25 -8.77 3.31
N LEU A 12 -11.01 -7.93 2.31
CA LEU A 12 -10.60 -6.55 2.49
C LEU A 12 -11.74 -5.67 3.03
N ASP A 13 -12.99 -6.07 2.81
CA ASP A 13 -14.19 -5.47 3.40
C ASP A 13 -14.27 -5.63 4.93
N ARG A 14 -13.43 -6.48 5.52
CA ARG A 14 -13.41 -6.77 6.96
C ARG A 14 -12.21 -6.17 7.70
N VAL A 15 -11.30 -5.52 6.97
CA VAL A 15 -10.17 -4.81 7.60
C VAL A 15 -10.74 -3.53 8.20
N THR A 16 -10.65 -3.41 9.53
CA THR A 16 -11.10 -2.21 10.24
C THR A 16 -9.95 -1.23 10.43
N GLN A 17 -10.30 0.04 10.66
CA GLN A 17 -9.39 1.10 11.07
C GLN A 17 -8.52 0.70 12.28
N GLU A 18 -9.10 0.00 13.25
CA GLU A 18 -8.38 -0.49 14.43
C GLU A 18 -7.24 -1.47 14.06
N ASN A 19 -7.44 -2.32 13.03
CA ASN A 19 -6.39 -3.21 12.57
C ASN A 19 -5.23 -2.44 11.93
N CYS A 20 -5.51 -1.38 11.16
CA CYS A 20 -4.49 -0.53 10.58
C CYS A 20 -3.69 0.19 11.68
N GLN A 21 -4.35 0.76 12.67
CA GLN A 21 -3.70 1.45 13.77
C GLN A 21 -2.79 0.51 14.58
N GLU A 22 -3.24 -0.71 14.85
CA GLU A 22 -2.44 -1.72 15.56
C GLU A 22 -1.13 -2.06 14.81
N VAL A 23 -1.14 -2.05 13.47
CA VAL A 23 0.07 -2.28 12.65
C VAL A 23 1.07 -1.13 12.83
N PHE A 24 0.61 0.12 12.81
CA PHE A 24 1.48 1.28 13.03
C PHE A 24 2.03 1.32 14.46
N ASP A 25 1.20 1.06 15.47
CA ASP A 25 1.62 1.02 16.88
C ASP A 25 2.71 -0.04 17.11
N LYS A 26 2.52 -1.25 16.56
CA LYS A 26 3.53 -2.32 16.62
C LYS A 26 4.82 -1.95 15.89
N SER A 27 4.70 -1.23 14.78
CA SER A 27 5.85 -0.80 13.98
C SER A 27 6.69 0.25 14.73
N VAL A 28 6.03 1.24 15.35
CA VAL A 28 6.70 2.23 16.22
C VAL A 28 7.33 1.55 17.43
N ALA A 29 6.61 0.67 18.12
CA ALA A 29 7.15 -0.09 19.26
C ALA A 29 8.36 -0.95 18.90
N SER A 30 8.46 -1.36 17.63
CA SER A 30 9.58 -2.16 17.09
C SER A 30 10.74 -1.30 16.54
N ASN A 31 10.71 0.03 16.71
CA ASN A 31 11.67 0.98 16.11
C ASN A 31 11.79 0.85 14.58
N MET A 32 10.68 0.53 13.91
CA MET A 32 10.63 0.55 12.44
C MET A 32 10.47 1.98 11.95
N ASN A 33 11.14 2.29 10.84
CA ASN A 33 11.13 3.61 10.22
C ASN A 33 10.53 3.61 8.80
N MET A 34 10.26 2.42 8.24
CA MET A 34 9.67 2.28 6.92
C MET A 34 8.79 1.02 6.84
N LEU A 35 7.61 1.17 6.29
CA LEU A 35 6.71 0.10 5.91
C LEU A 35 6.59 0.04 4.39
N ARG A 36 6.85 -1.14 3.83
CA ARG A 36 6.65 -1.40 2.40
C ARG A 36 5.30 -2.08 2.20
N VAL A 37 4.37 -1.41 1.53
CA VAL A 37 3.06 -1.98 1.18
C VAL A 37 3.28 -2.97 0.03
N TRP A 38 3.23 -4.27 0.35
CA TRP A 38 3.58 -5.33 -0.60
C TRP A 38 2.34 -5.90 -1.31
N ARG A 39 2.51 -6.11 -2.62
CA ARG A 39 1.54 -6.59 -3.62
C ARG A 39 0.86 -7.93 -3.27
N VAL A 40 -0.20 -7.91 -2.45
CA VAL A 40 -1.41 -8.77 -2.55
C VAL A 40 -2.65 -8.03 -1.99
N GLY A 41 -2.55 -6.72 -1.75
CA GLY A 41 -3.63 -5.90 -1.19
C GLY A 41 -4.15 -4.90 -2.19
N ILE A 42 -5.41 -4.49 -2.01
CA ILE A 42 -5.92 -3.23 -2.59
C ILE A 42 -5.07 -2.05 -2.13
N HIS A 43 -5.25 -0.91 -2.79
CA HIS A 43 -4.80 0.36 -2.24
C HIS A 43 -5.39 0.54 -0.85
N GLU A 44 -4.50 0.66 0.14
CA GLU A 44 -4.91 0.99 1.50
C GLU A 44 -5.59 2.35 1.48
N ASN A 45 -6.65 2.51 2.28
CA ASN A 45 -7.43 3.76 2.34
C ASN A 45 -6.55 4.96 2.71
N ASP A 46 -6.99 6.17 2.38
CA ASP A 46 -6.35 7.46 2.72
C ASP A 46 -5.85 7.50 4.17
N GLU A 47 -6.61 6.86 5.07
CA GLU A 47 -6.30 6.75 6.48
C GLU A 47 -4.97 6.05 6.81
N PHE A 48 -4.55 5.06 6.01
CA PHE A 48 -3.25 4.42 6.16
C PHE A 48 -2.11 5.41 5.92
N TYR A 49 -2.26 6.27 4.92
CA TYR A 49 -1.26 7.30 4.61
C TYR A 49 -1.27 8.41 5.67
N ASP A 50 -2.43 8.77 6.20
CA ASP A 50 -2.53 9.69 7.33
C ASP A 50 -1.83 9.12 8.58
N LEU A 51 -2.05 7.85 8.91
CA LEU A 51 -1.37 7.16 10.01
C LEU A 51 0.15 7.10 9.78
N SER A 52 0.61 6.82 8.56
CA SER A 52 2.03 6.88 8.21
C SER A 52 2.63 8.25 8.50
N GLY A 53 1.93 9.34 8.18
CA GLY A 53 2.34 10.70 8.50
C GLY A 53 2.36 10.98 10.01
N ILE A 54 1.31 10.60 10.74
CA ILE A 54 1.17 10.82 12.19
C ILE A 54 2.26 10.07 12.98
N HIS A 55 2.53 8.82 12.61
CA HIS A 55 3.51 7.97 13.29
C HIS A 55 4.96 8.20 12.81
N GLY A 56 5.17 9.05 11.78
CA GLY A 56 6.50 9.33 11.24
C GLY A 56 7.16 8.13 10.56
N ILE A 57 6.36 7.20 10.04
CA ILE A 57 6.83 6.00 9.35
C ILE A 57 6.78 6.26 7.85
N LEU A 58 7.89 6.00 7.14
CA LEU A 58 7.93 6.12 5.68
C LEU A 58 7.15 4.99 5.01
N THR A 59 6.37 5.30 3.98
CA THR A 59 5.63 4.31 3.20
C THR A 59 6.29 4.09 1.83
N TRP A 60 6.66 2.85 1.52
CA TRP A 60 7.07 2.43 0.17
C TRP A 60 5.89 1.70 -0.48
N GLN A 61 5.29 2.33 -1.50
CA GLN A 61 4.22 1.73 -2.30
C GLN A 61 4.76 1.08 -3.58
N ASP A 62 4.47 -0.20 -3.78
CA ASP A 62 4.70 -0.90 -5.04
C ASP A 62 3.49 -0.70 -6.00
N PHE A 63 3.73 -0.59 -7.31
CA PHE A 63 2.67 -0.73 -8.33
C PHE A 63 2.17 -2.18 -8.39
N MET A 64 0.90 -2.40 -8.79
CA MET A 64 0.18 -3.70 -8.72
C MET A 64 0.70 -4.82 -9.65
N PHE A 65 1.92 -4.73 -10.19
CA PHE A 65 2.50 -5.72 -11.09
C PHE A 65 3.40 -6.76 -10.37
N ALA A 66 2.84 -7.82 -9.79
CA ALA A 66 3.62 -8.86 -9.11
C ALA A 66 4.03 -10.02 -10.04
N CYS A 67 5.30 -10.43 -9.98
CA CYS A 67 5.87 -11.75 -10.34
C CYS A 67 5.21 -12.52 -11.50
N SER A 68 4.84 -11.84 -12.59
CA SER A 68 4.21 -12.45 -13.76
C SER A 68 4.63 -11.72 -15.04
N MET A 69 4.51 -12.39 -16.18
CA MET A 69 4.64 -11.76 -17.48
C MET A 69 3.33 -11.06 -17.82
N TYR A 70 3.38 -9.74 -17.96
CA TYR A 70 2.23 -8.93 -18.36
C TYR A 70 2.18 -8.77 -19.88
N PRO A 71 0.97 -8.72 -20.47
CA PRO A 71 0.81 -8.34 -21.86
C PRO A 71 1.47 -6.98 -22.14
N ARG A 72 1.93 -6.77 -23.37
CA ARG A 72 2.56 -5.50 -23.81
C ARG A 72 1.85 -4.88 -25.01
N ASP A 73 0.62 -5.27 -25.25
CA ASP A 73 -0.21 -4.64 -26.28
C ASP A 73 -0.60 -3.21 -25.86
N GLU A 74 -0.91 -2.36 -26.84
CA GLU A 74 -1.23 -0.96 -26.58
C GLU A 74 -2.44 -0.76 -25.66
N ALA A 75 -3.41 -1.69 -25.69
CA ALA A 75 -4.60 -1.57 -24.85
C ALA A 75 -4.27 -1.85 -23.38
N PHE A 76 -3.46 -2.88 -23.11
CA PHE A 76 -2.95 -3.14 -21.77
C PHE A 76 -2.10 -1.99 -21.24
N LEU A 77 -1.18 -1.46 -22.05
CA LEU A 77 -0.31 -0.35 -21.64
C LEU A 77 -1.10 0.93 -21.32
N LYS A 78 -2.12 1.27 -22.12
CA LYS A 78 -3.00 2.43 -21.83
C LYS A 78 -3.81 2.25 -20.56
N ASN A 79 -4.28 1.03 -20.28
CA ASN A 79 -5.01 0.74 -19.05
C ASN A 79 -4.09 0.79 -17.82
N ALA A 80 -2.89 0.20 -17.92
CA ALA A 80 -1.86 0.25 -16.88
C ALA A 80 -1.46 1.70 -16.56
N GLU A 81 -1.20 2.52 -17.60
CA GLU A 81 -0.89 3.94 -17.41
C GLU A 81 -2.04 4.70 -16.74
N LYS A 82 -3.29 4.43 -17.12
CA LYS A 82 -4.46 5.06 -16.51
C LYS A 82 -4.63 4.66 -15.04
N GLU A 83 -4.40 3.39 -14.70
CA GLU A 83 -4.43 2.89 -13.33
C GLU A 83 -3.33 3.54 -12.50
N ASP A 84 -2.07 3.42 -12.94
CA ASP A 84 -0.90 4.00 -12.27
C ASP A 84 -1.05 5.52 -12.07
N TRP A 85 -1.58 6.24 -13.06
CA TRP A 85 -1.83 7.68 -12.96
C TRP A 85 -2.93 8.02 -11.95
N GLY A 86 -4.00 7.21 -11.88
CA GLY A 86 -5.04 7.35 -10.86
C GLY A 86 -4.46 7.22 -9.44
N LEU A 87 -3.55 6.27 -9.26
CA LEU A 87 -2.88 6.02 -7.98
C LEU A 87 -1.93 7.14 -7.56
N MET A 88 -1.16 7.66 -8.51
CA MET A 88 -0.26 8.78 -8.21
C MET A 88 -1.06 10.00 -7.72
N ASN A 89 -2.25 10.26 -8.27
CA ASN A 89 -3.08 11.37 -7.82
C ASN A 89 -3.76 11.16 -6.48
N SER A 90 -4.05 9.91 -6.07
CA SER A 90 -4.68 9.65 -4.77
C SER A 90 -3.70 9.59 -3.60
N VAL A 91 -2.40 9.40 -3.88
CA VAL A 91 -1.37 9.21 -2.83
C VAL A 91 -0.44 10.43 -2.68
N ILE A 92 -0.19 11.19 -3.75
CA ILE A 92 0.79 12.30 -3.74
C ILE A 92 0.13 13.68 -3.59
N LEU A 93 -1.13 13.83 -3.98
CA LEU A 93 -1.88 15.10 -3.93
C LEU A 93 -2.90 15.07 -2.79
#